data_AF-A0A9E5MZH2-F1
#
_entry.id   AF-A0A9E5MZH2-F1
#
_cell.length_a   1.000
_cell.length_b   1.000
_cell.length_c   1.000
_cell.angle_alpha   90.00
_cell.angle_beta   90.00
_cell.angle_gamma   90.00
#
_symmetry.space_group_name_H-M   'P 1'
#
loop_
_entity.id
_entity.type
_entity.pdbx_description
1 polymer ?
#
loop_
_entity_poly.entity_id
_entity_poly.type
_entity_poly.pdbx_seq_one_letter_code
_entity_poly.pdbx_strand_id
1 'polypeptide(L)'
;MLTKLGVSDKTRLYAYFSDPFVRRLVGPEVKIGQRRRVMAKAKMEALTARAMLARLDGHAQPDSLPDLVRSEHLPEGWQSEDMALDATGLVRSERYGPLPRMRTLPDVPLEKVTPEEAEAYRRYVENYSRYWRRFFDPIAIRLDEIGTDQLELSTFILPLVDNSIYNGLREVLAHQDDNTTLSVPVVQPTPVLQFSVNVKDAIWQQVAAGFSELFTRYSGASPAMVDDFGPGVHVAIFDSDPILAMGSGDIFGAFGGEIMQGADNEMLMIPVVLSLLTRPCSILVETKSPQKTSQYLRQAALAGIARERSRRSDFGVSFYQVGDRDEWVWALNVAGVVKLRYGVEVAGKYLVIRNIPWSREDRIISVAPVELNAAVLQVNPSACQQQLPGLFAAASDANRRAVMGGLGRLYPFMLSGAKSVPDAQAEHLRLYGFYPRAFPDDQWLWKDQRMVSEDYGEPLRQRQPGFDPQQPFGLMSHIDSLQLNMQFEEDGLRSTVRWGLR
;
A
#
# COMPACT_ATOMS: atom_id res chain seq x y z
N MET A 1 24.76 4.50 -14.66
CA MET A 1 24.15 4.30 -13.33
C MET A 1 24.75 5.21 -12.27
N LEU A 2 26.03 5.05 -11.88
CA LEU A 2 26.71 5.99 -10.96
C LEU A 2 26.65 7.46 -11.42
N THR A 3 26.56 7.70 -12.73
CA THR A 3 26.38 9.04 -13.30
C THR A 3 24.95 9.57 -13.30
N LYS A 4 23.93 8.70 -13.20
CA LYS A 4 22.50 9.09 -13.24
C LYS A 4 21.95 9.41 -11.85
N LEU A 5 22.63 8.92 -10.80
CA LEU A 5 22.35 9.22 -9.41
C LEU A 5 23.69 9.42 -8.66
N GLY A 6 24.37 10.53 -8.96
CA GLY A 6 25.69 10.81 -8.38
C GLY A 6 25.66 10.97 -6.86
N VAL A 7 26.75 10.58 -6.19
CA VAL A 7 26.93 10.83 -4.75
C VAL A 7 27.33 12.29 -4.54
N SER A 8 26.83 12.92 -3.48
CA SER A 8 27.16 14.31 -3.10
C SER A 8 27.57 14.37 -1.63
N ASP A 9 28.04 15.54 -1.17
CA ASP A 9 28.40 15.78 0.23
C ASP A 9 27.20 15.62 1.19
N LYS A 10 25.98 15.68 0.67
CA LYS A 10 24.73 15.48 1.43
C LYS A 10 24.31 14.01 1.52
N THR A 11 24.97 13.12 0.79
CA THR A 11 24.58 11.73 0.68
C THR A 11 25.00 10.96 1.92
N ARG A 12 24.00 10.42 2.63
CA ARG A 12 24.19 9.58 3.81
C ARG A 12 24.33 8.11 3.46
N LEU A 13 23.57 7.66 2.46
CA LEU A 13 23.57 6.27 2.01
C LEU A 13 23.41 6.21 0.51
N TYR A 14 24.18 5.31 -0.11
CA TYR A 14 24.04 4.97 -1.51
C TYR A 14 24.06 3.45 -1.67
N ALA A 15 23.07 2.91 -2.39
CA ALA A 15 22.98 1.49 -2.71
C ALA A 15 22.79 1.32 -4.21
N TYR A 16 23.51 0.35 -4.78
CA TYR A 16 23.42 0.01 -6.19
C TYR A 16 23.21 -1.50 -6.36
N PHE A 17 22.09 -1.86 -6.98
CA PHE A 17 21.77 -3.22 -7.36
C PHE A 17 22.05 -3.38 -8.86
N SER A 18 23.13 -4.10 -9.19
CA SER A 18 23.54 -4.35 -10.56
C SER A 18 22.70 -5.46 -11.22
N ASP A 19 22.64 -5.50 -12.55
CA ASP A 19 21.98 -6.60 -13.29
C ASP A 19 22.48 -8.00 -12.83
N PRO A 20 23.79 -8.27 -12.68
CA PRO A 20 24.27 -9.55 -12.16
C PRO A 20 23.76 -9.88 -10.76
N PHE A 21 23.64 -8.87 -9.88
CA PHE A 21 23.10 -9.06 -8.54
C PHE A 21 21.61 -9.43 -8.56
N VAL A 22 20.80 -8.66 -9.30
CA VAL A 22 19.36 -8.94 -9.43
C VAL A 22 19.11 -10.28 -10.12
N ARG A 23 19.87 -10.59 -11.17
CA ARG A 23 19.82 -11.88 -11.88
C ARG A 23 20.17 -13.05 -10.96
N ARG A 24 21.16 -12.89 -10.07
CA ARG A 24 21.48 -13.90 -9.04
C ARG A 24 20.32 -14.08 -8.06
N LEU A 25 19.72 -12.98 -7.57
CA LEU A 25 18.60 -13.02 -6.62
C LEU A 25 17.38 -13.81 -7.14
N VAL A 26 17.10 -13.72 -8.45
CA VAL A 26 16.00 -14.47 -9.07
C VAL A 26 16.43 -15.80 -9.68
N GLY A 27 17.73 -16.09 -9.67
CA GLY A 27 18.31 -17.27 -10.30
C GLY A 27 17.95 -18.57 -9.57
N PRO A 28 18.23 -19.72 -10.20
CA PRO A 28 17.83 -21.03 -9.68
C PRO A 28 18.48 -21.34 -8.34
N GLU A 29 19.77 -21.02 -8.18
CA GLU A 29 20.53 -21.22 -6.94
C GLU A 29 19.84 -20.59 -5.73
N VAL A 30 19.47 -19.31 -5.85
CA VAL A 30 18.82 -18.56 -4.78
C VAL A 30 17.38 -19.01 -4.59
N LYS A 31 16.57 -19.12 -5.65
CA LYS A 31 15.14 -19.44 -5.51
C LYS A 31 14.88 -20.86 -5.01
N ILE A 32 15.61 -21.84 -5.52
CA ILE A 32 15.50 -23.22 -5.05
C ILE A 32 16.07 -23.34 -3.64
N GLY A 33 17.21 -22.71 -3.35
CA GLY A 33 17.77 -22.65 -2.00
C GLY A 33 16.80 -22.03 -0.98
N GLN A 34 16.16 -20.90 -1.33
CA GLN A 34 15.11 -20.27 -0.53
C GLN A 34 13.96 -21.23 -0.24
N ARG A 35 13.43 -21.91 -1.27
CA ARG A 35 12.35 -22.89 -1.10
C ARG A 35 12.76 -24.01 -0.14
N ARG A 36 13.94 -24.63 -0.34
CA ARG A 36 14.45 -25.69 0.54
C ARG A 36 14.57 -25.21 1.99
N ARG A 37 15.13 -24.02 2.20
CA ARG A 37 15.29 -23.43 3.54
C ARG A 37 13.95 -23.15 4.20
N VAL A 38 12.97 -22.62 3.48
CA VAL A 38 11.60 -22.39 3.99
C VAL A 38 10.91 -23.71 4.35
N MET A 39 11.04 -24.74 3.52
CA MET A 39 10.49 -26.07 3.82
C MET A 39 11.14 -26.71 5.05
N ALA A 40 12.47 -26.62 5.17
CA ALA A 40 13.20 -27.10 6.35
C ALA A 40 12.76 -26.36 7.62
N LYS A 41 12.61 -25.02 7.54
CA LYS A 41 12.06 -24.20 8.64
C LYS A 41 10.68 -24.71 9.06
N ALA A 42 9.75 -24.87 8.13
CA ALA A 42 8.39 -25.33 8.43
C ALA A 42 8.37 -26.71 9.09
N LYS A 43 9.21 -27.66 8.61
CA LYS A 43 9.37 -28.98 9.24
C LYS A 43 9.89 -28.88 10.67
N MET A 44 10.92 -28.07 10.92
CA MET A 44 11.45 -27.88 12.27
C MET A 44 10.43 -27.24 13.21
N GLU A 45 9.65 -26.26 12.73
CA GLU A 45 8.58 -25.63 13.51
C GLU A 45 7.49 -26.64 13.89
N ALA A 46 7.10 -27.50 12.95
CA ALA A 46 6.14 -28.57 13.20
C ALA A 46 6.65 -29.58 14.23
N LEU A 47 7.91 -30.03 14.10
CA LEU A 47 8.52 -30.96 15.06
C LEU A 47 8.64 -30.35 16.46
N THR A 48 9.03 -29.08 16.54
CA THR A 48 9.09 -28.34 17.80
C THR A 48 7.71 -28.27 18.45
N ALA A 49 6.67 -28.03 17.66
CA ALA A 49 5.29 -28.02 18.14
C ALA A 49 4.82 -29.41 18.59
N ARG A 50 5.23 -30.50 17.91
CA ARG A 50 4.92 -31.88 18.34
C ARG A 50 5.60 -32.23 19.67
N ALA A 51 6.85 -31.83 19.86
CA ALA A 51 7.54 -32.00 21.13
C ALA A 51 6.86 -31.21 22.27
N MET A 52 6.39 -30.00 21.97
CA MET A 52 5.60 -29.22 22.93
C MET A 52 4.26 -29.90 23.25
N LEU A 53 3.55 -30.42 22.24
CA LEU A 53 2.29 -31.13 22.44
C LEU A 53 2.46 -32.35 23.35
N ALA A 54 3.50 -33.15 23.15
CA ALA A 54 3.80 -34.30 24.01
C ALA A 54 3.94 -33.91 25.48
N ARG A 55 4.58 -32.78 25.77
CA ARG A 55 4.70 -32.27 27.14
C ARG A 55 3.36 -31.83 27.72
N LEU A 56 2.51 -31.20 26.91
CA LEU A 56 1.18 -30.78 27.35
C LEU A 56 0.28 -31.97 27.68
N ASP A 57 0.42 -33.06 26.94
CA ASP A 57 -0.30 -34.31 27.18
C ASP A 57 0.26 -35.09 28.39
N GLY A 58 1.25 -34.53 29.09
CA GLY A 58 1.78 -35.05 30.35
C GLY A 58 2.98 -35.99 30.19
N HIS A 59 3.54 -36.13 28.98
CA HIS A 59 4.78 -36.87 28.79
C HIS A 59 5.99 -36.06 29.29
N ALA A 60 7.05 -36.77 29.70
CA ALA A 60 8.35 -36.15 29.92
C ALA A 60 8.86 -35.48 28.62
N GLN A 61 9.76 -34.51 28.75
CA GLN A 61 10.41 -33.85 27.62
C GLN A 61 10.97 -34.91 26.66
N PRO A 62 10.47 -35.01 25.41
CA PRO A 62 11.02 -35.94 24.43
C PRO A 62 12.46 -35.54 24.12
N ASP A 63 13.36 -36.53 24.12
CA ASP A 63 14.79 -36.33 23.88
C ASP A 63 15.23 -36.69 22.46
N SER A 64 14.31 -37.27 21.68
CA SER A 64 14.59 -37.85 20.38
C SER A 64 13.31 -38.00 19.55
N LEU A 65 13.46 -38.15 18.23
CA LEU A 65 12.33 -38.37 17.33
C LEU A 65 11.62 -39.73 17.56
N PRO A 66 12.31 -40.84 17.86
CA PRO A 66 11.67 -42.09 18.22
C PRO A 66 10.77 -41.99 19.46
N ASP A 67 11.10 -41.12 20.43
CA ASP A 67 10.24 -40.88 21.58
C ASP A 67 8.93 -40.18 21.21
N LEU A 68 8.97 -39.29 20.22
CA LEU A 68 7.74 -38.69 19.66
C LEU A 68 6.88 -39.72 18.91
N VAL A 69 7.49 -40.70 18.26
CA VAL A 69 6.75 -41.82 17.64
C VAL A 69 6.12 -42.71 18.72
N ARG A 70 6.90 -43.07 19.76
CA ARG A 70 6.42 -43.92 20.87
C ARG A 70 5.29 -43.28 21.67
N SER A 71 5.29 -41.95 21.77
CA SER A 71 4.22 -41.19 22.40
C SER A 71 3.06 -40.85 21.45
N GLU A 72 3.04 -41.39 20.22
CA GLU A 72 1.99 -41.16 19.21
C GLU A 72 1.87 -39.70 18.72
N HIS A 73 2.88 -38.87 18.97
CA HIS A 73 2.96 -37.48 18.50
C HIS A 73 3.55 -37.34 17.08
N LEU A 74 4.15 -38.42 16.59
CA LEU A 74 4.54 -38.62 15.19
C LEU A 74 3.99 -39.96 14.69
N PRO A 75 3.64 -40.07 13.39
CA PRO A 75 3.16 -41.32 12.84
C PRO A 75 4.25 -42.40 12.85
N GLU A 76 3.84 -43.66 12.93
CA GLU A 76 4.74 -44.80 12.77
C GLU A 76 5.45 -44.75 11.40
N GLY A 77 6.73 -45.10 11.38
CA GLY A 77 7.55 -45.06 10.16
C GLY A 77 7.93 -43.64 9.71
N TRP A 78 7.66 -42.59 10.51
CA TRP A 78 8.17 -41.27 10.22
C TRP A 78 9.71 -41.29 10.20
N GLN A 79 10.28 -40.86 9.07
CA GLN A 79 11.72 -40.72 8.91
C GLN A 79 12.03 -39.29 8.47
N SER A 80 13.06 -38.71 9.07
CA SER A 80 13.68 -37.50 8.56
C SER A 80 15.18 -37.70 8.57
N GLU A 81 15.75 -37.83 7.39
CA GLU A 81 17.18 -38.07 7.20
C GLU A 81 18.02 -36.88 7.66
N ASP A 82 17.44 -35.66 7.72
CA ASP A 82 18.17 -34.42 7.96
C ASP A 82 17.75 -33.67 9.23
N MET A 83 17.00 -34.29 10.14
CA MET A 83 16.50 -33.63 11.36
C MET A 83 16.76 -34.46 12.61
N ALA A 84 17.08 -33.77 13.71
CA ALA A 84 17.23 -34.37 15.02
C ALA A 84 16.50 -33.51 16.07
N LEU A 85 16.00 -34.19 17.10
CA LEU A 85 15.56 -33.59 18.36
C LEU A 85 16.60 -33.96 19.41
N ASP A 86 17.04 -32.99 20.22
CA ASP A 86 17.93 -33.25 21.35
C ASP A 86 17.19 -33.24 22.69
N ALA A 87 17.85 -33.71 23.76
CA ALA A 87 17.31 -33.76 25.11
C ALA A 87 16.88 -32.40 25.69
N THR A 88 17.31 -31.29 25.08
CA THR A 88 16.86 -29.95 25.47
C THR A 88 15.55 -29.56 24.79
N GLY A 89 14.98 -30.43 23.95
CA GLY A 89 13.79 -30.15 23.16
C GLY A 89 14.06 -29.32 21.90
N LEU A 90 15.32 -29.06 21.56
CA LEU A 90 15.67 -28.25 20.39
C LEU A 90 15.73 -29.11 19.14
N VAL A 91 14.97 -28.71 18.13
CA VAL A 91 15.02 -29.34 16.81
C VAL A 91 16.13 -28.70 15.97
N ARG A 92 16.92 -29.55 15.31
CA ARG A 92 18.02 -29.14 14.43
C ARG A 92 17.91 -29.84 13.10
N SER A 93 18.09 -29.09 12.02
CA SER A 93 18.40 -29.66 10.71
C SER A 93 19.91 -29.90 10.63
N GLU A 94 20.35 -31.07 10.17
CA GLU A 94 21.77 -31.30 9.87
C GLU A 94 22.28 -30.28 8.85
N ARG A 95 21.46 -29.98 7.83
CA ARG A 95 21.79 -29.07 6.73
C ARG A 95 21.65 -27.60 7.10
N TYR A 96 20.66 -27.22 7.89
CA TYR A 96 20.40 -25.80 8.18
C TYR A 96 20.67 -25.37 9.61
N GLY A 97 20.99 -26.27 10.54
CA GLY A 97 21.10 -25.96 11.96
C GLY A 97 19.73 -25.77 12.63
N PRO A 98 19.69 -25.22 13.85
CA PRO A 98 18.44 -24.98 14.59
C PRO A 98 17.70 -23.74 14.08
N LEU A 99 16.39 -23.64 14.39
CA LEU A 99 15.54 -22.49 14.02
C LEU A 99 16.11 -21.10 14.39
N PRO A 100 16.64 -20.85 15.61
CA PRO A 100 17.19 -19.55 15.98
C PRO A 100 18.43 -19.13 15.20
N ARG A 101 19.11 -20.07 14.55
CA ARG A 101 20.37 -19.83 13.86
C ARG A 101 20.48 -20.68 12.61
N MET A 102 19.46 -20.56 11.75
CA MET A 102 19.48 -21.28 10.48
C MET A 102 20.57 -20.73 9.56
N ARG A 103 21.43 -21.62 9.05
CA ARG A 103 22.43 -21.33 8.02
C ARG A 103 21.83 -20.59 6.84
N THR A 104 22.60 -19.67 6.28
CA THR A 104 22.19 -18.85 5.14
C THR A 104 22.35 -19.62 3.83
N LEU A 105 21.86 -19.08 2.72
CA LEU A 105 21.97 -19.77 1.42
C LEU A 105 23.43 -19.94 0.97
N PRO A 106 24.33 -18.96 1.13
CA PRO A 106 25.76 -19.16 0.86
C PRO A 106 26.41 -20.30 1.67
N ASP A 107 25.95 -20.53 2.90
CA ASP A 107 26.49 -21.58 3.79
C ASP A 107 26.04 -22.99 3.40
N VAL A 108 25.05 -23.11 2.51
CA VAL A 108 24.45 -24.37 2.05
C VAL A 108 24.33 -24.33 0.52
N PRO A 109 25.44 -24.50 -0.21
CA PRO A 109 25.46 -24.37 -1.66
C PRO A 109 24.57 -25.41 -2.34
N LEU A 110 23.92 -25.00 -3.44
CA LEU A 110 23.06 -25.85 -4.25
C LEU A 110 23.90 -26.58 -5.31
N GLU A 111 24.24 -27.84 -5.05
CA GLU A 111 25.01 -28.66 -6.01
C GLU A 111 24.13 -29.40 -7.03
N LYS A 112 22.98 -29.92 -6.57
CA LYS A 112 22.06 -30.73 -7.37
C LYS A 112 20.61 -30.33 -7.10
N VAL A 113 19.80 -30.41 -8.16
CA VAL A 113 18.36 -30.15 -8.14
C VAL A 113 17.60 -31.40 -8.55
N THR A 114 16.44 -31.60 -7.95
CA THR A 114 15.51 -32.66 -8.36
C THR A 114 14.73 -32.25 -9.61
N PRO A 115 14.15 -33.21 -10.37
CA PRO A 115 13.29 -32.89 -11.51
C PRO A 115 12.10 -31.99 -11.14
N GLU A 116 11.49 -32.22 -9.97
CA GLU A 116 10.37 -31.42 -9.47
C GLU A 116 10.78 -29.97 -9.17
N GLU A 117 11.95 -29.77 -8.56
CA GLU A 117 12.47 -28.42 -8.29
C GLU A 117 12.82 -27.67 -9.58
N ALA A 118 13.43 -28.38 -10.55
CA ALA A 118 13.74 -27.79 -11.85
C ALA A 118 12.47 -27.38 -12.60
N GLU A 119 11.44 -28.21 -12.56
CA GLU A 119 10.12 -27.92 -13.14
C GLU A 119 9.42 -26.76 -12.42
N ALA A 120 9.41 -26.73 -11.08
CA ALA A 120 8.87 -25.62 -10.32
C ALA A 120 9.60 -24.30 -10.61
N TYR A 121 10.92 -24.35 -10.75
CA TYR A 121 11.71 -23.18 -11.15
C TYR A 121 11.40 -22.77 -12.60
N ARG A 122 11.22 -23.70 -13.53
CA ARG A 122 10.79 -23.38 -14.90
C ARG A 122 9.44 -22.66 -14.93
N ARG A 123 8.44 -23.14 -14.19
CA ARG A 123 7.15 -22.41 -14.06
C ARG A 123 7.31 -21.02 -13.44
N TYR A 124 8.17 -20.90 -12.42
CA TYR A 124 8.51 -19.58 -11.85
C TYR A 124 9.09 -18.67 -12.92
N VAL A 125 10.07 -19.15 -13.71
CA VAL A 125 10.67 -18.40 -14.81
C VAL A 125 9.64 -18.08 -15.88
N GLU A 126 8.76 -19.00 -16.29
CA GLU A 126 7.72 -18.73 -17.29
C GLU A 126 6.78 -17.62 -16.83
N ASN A 127 6.32 -17.66 -15.57
CA ASN A 127 5.48 -16.61 -14.99
C ASN A 127 6.25 -15.30 -14.85
N TYR A 128 7.49 -15.36 -14.39
CA TYR A 128 8.35 -14.19 -14.20
C TYR A 128 8.72 -13.56 -15.55
N SER A 129 9.01 -14.35 -16.57
CA SER A 129 9.38 -13.92 -17.93
C SER A 129 8.21 -13.40 -18.73
N ARG A 130 6.95 -13.63 -18.33
CA ARG A 130 5.82 -12.84 -18.84
C ARG A 130 5.99 -11.35 -18.53
N TYR A 131 6.66 -11.02 -17.42
CA TYR A 131 6.94 -9.65 -16.97
C TYR A 131 8.38 -9.20 -17.23
N TRP A 132 9.34 -10.13 -17.33
CA TRP A 132 10.79 -9.85 -17.40
C TRP A 132 11.51 -10.69 -18.48
N ARG A 133 11.52 -10.20 -19.73
CA ARG A 133 11.89 -11.02 -20.90
C ARG A 133 13.38 -11.07 -21.25
N ARG A 134 14.21 -10.08 -20.89
CA ARG A 134 15.59 -10.00 -21.42
C ARG A 134 16.68 -9.40 -20.51
N PHE A 135 16.36 -8.43 -19.65
CA PHE A 135 17.33 -7.77 -18.76
C PHE A 135 16.72 -7.57 -17.37
N PHE A 136 17.56 -7.49 -16.33
CA PHE A 136 17.11 -7.05 -15.00
C PHE A 136 17.48 -5.60 -14.81
N ASP A 137 16.49 -4.79 -14.45
CA ASP A 137 16.67 -3.35 -14.27
C ASP A 137 17.66 -3.10 -13.13
N PRO A 138 18.84 -2.50 -13.40
CA PRO A 138 19.67 -2.03 -12.33
C PRO A 138 18.92 -0.94 -11.55
N ILE A 139 19.16 -0.87 -10.24
CA ILE A 139 18.49 0.08 -9.35
C ILE A 139 19.56 0.84 -8.59
N ALA A 140 19.53 2.16 -8.65
CA ALA A 140 20.32 3.03 -7.78
C ALA A 140 19.40 3.71 -6.77
N ILE A 141 19.80 3.71 -5.50
CA ILE A 141 19.08 4.35 -4.40
C ILE A 141 20.07 5.26 -3.67
N ARG A 142 19.67 6.50 -3.40
CA ARG A 142 20.45 7.49 -2.67
C ARG A 142 19.58 8.14 -1.60
N LEU A 143 20.08 8.21 -0.38
CA LEU A 143 19.46 8.92 0.73
C LEU A 143 20.30 10.16 1.04
N ASP A 144 19.69 11.33 0.91
CA ASP A 144 20.32 12.62 1.20
C ASP A 144 19.65 13.33 2.39
N GLU A 145 20.44 14.13 3.09
CA GLU A 145 19.95 15.10 4.06
C GLU A 145 19.81 16.47 3.38
N ILE A 146 18.56 16.91 3.17
CA ILE A 146 18.25 18.10 2.37
C ILE A 146 17.95 19.35 3.21
N GLY A 147 17.78 19.18 4.54
CA GLY A 147 17.56 20.25 5.51
C GLY A 147 17.48 19.67 6.93
N THR A 148 17.23 20.54 7.92
CA THR A 148 16.95 20.11 9.29
C THR A 148 15.67 19.28 9.29
N ASP A 149 15.76 18.03 9.77
CA ASP A 149 14.64 17.09 9.87
C ASP A 149 13.96 16.71 8.54
N GLN A 150 14.69 16.85 7.43
CA GLN A 150 14.23 16.48 6.09
C GLN A 150 15.19 15.52 5.39
N LEU A 151 14.64 14.40 4.95
CA LEU A 151 15.37 13.39 4.18
C LEU A 151 14.73 13.23 2.79
N GLU A 152 15.59 12.93 1.82
CA GLU A 152 15.18 12.59 0.47
C GLU A 152 15.75 11.23 0.07
N LEU A 153 14.86 10.30 -0.30
CA LEU A 153 15.23 9.05 -0.94
C LEU A 153 15.02 9.17 -2.45
N SER A 154 16.10 9.30 -3.19
CA SER A 154 16.08 9.27 -4.65
C SER A 154 16.32 7.85 -5.16
N THR A 155 15.45 7.39 -6.06
CA THR A 155 15.58 6.10 -6.74
C THR A 155 15.64 6.32 -8.24
N PHE A 156 16.58 5.64 -8.90
CA PHE A 156 16.65 5.59 -10.35
C PHE A 156 16.67 4.14 -10.80
N ILE A 157 15.64 3.77 -11.56
CA ILE A 157 15.48 2.45 -12.16
C ILE A 157 15.76 2.63 -13.65
N LEU A 158 16.58 1.78 -14.23
CA LEU A 158 16.72 1.66 -15.68
C LEU A 158 15.82 0.51 -16.15
N PRO A 159 14.54 0.74 -16.49
CA PRO A 159 13.66 -0.23 -17.11
C PRO A 159 14.21 -0.57 -18.49
N LEU A 160 15.06 -1.60 -18.52
CA LEU A 160 15.55 -2.21 -19.75
C LEU A 160 14.49 -3.13 -20.36
N VAL A 161 13.23 -3.08 -19.87
CA VAL A 161 12.17 -4.05 -20.12
C VAL A 161 10.81 -3.40 -20.40
N ASP A 162 10.11 -4.06 -21.31
CA ASP A 162 8.73 -3.89 -21.72
C ASP A 162 7.78 -4.55 -20.69
N ASN A 163 7.38 -3.81 -19.63
CA ASN A 163 6.51 -4.29 -18.55
C ASN A 163 5.12 -3.64 -18.66
N SER A 164 4.02 -4.41 -18.56
CA SER A 164 2.65 -3.90 -18.68
C SER A 164 2.28 -2.78 -17.70
N ILE A 165 2.82 -2.80 -16.46
CA ILE A 165 2.57 -1.72 -15.49
C ILE A 165 3.35 -0.46 -15.86
N TYR A 166 4.61 -0.59 -16.27
CA TYR A 166 5.42 0.54 -16.71
C TYR A 166 4.92 1.10 -18.04
N ASN A 167 4.49 0.25 -18.96
CA ASN A 167 3.87 0.67 -20.22
C ASN A 167 2.54 1.34 -19.95
N GLY A 168 1.69 0.79 -19.09
CA GLY A 168 0.43 1.46 -18.70
C GLY A 168 0.70 2.84 -18.10
N LEU A 169 1.67 2.97 -17.19
CA LEU A 169 2.07 4.26 -16.64
C LEU A 169 2.72 5.17 -17.69
N ARG A 170 3.53 4.65 -18.61
CA ARG A 170 4.20 5.40 -19.69
C ARG A 170 3.24 5.81 -20.80
N GLU A 171 2.18 5.05 -21.04
CA GLU A 171 1.10 5.34 -21.99
C GLU A 171 0.22 6.46 -21.45
N VAL A 172 0.03 6.53 -20.13
CA VAL A 172 -0.81 7.54 -19.48
C VAL A 172 -0.03 8.83 -19.17
N LEU A 173 1.14 8.71 -18.57
CA LEU A 173 1.89 9.83 -18.01
C LEU A 173 2.82 10.49 -19.03
N ALA A 174 3.01 11.80 -18.90
CA ALA A 174 3.94 12.57 -19.71
C ALA A 174 5.40 12.11 -19.49
N HIS A 175 6.15 12.08 -20.58
CA HIS A 175 7.58 11.79 -20.62
C HIS A 175 8.40 13.06 -20.41
N GLN A 176 9.68 12.93 -20.04
CA GLN A 176 10.59 14.07 -19.96
C GLN A 176 10.66 14.87 -21.28
N ASP A 177 10.63 14.18 -22.41
CA ASP A 177 10.73 14.80 -23.74
C ASP A 177 9.47 15.59 -24.13
N ASP A 178 8.35 15.36 -23.45
CA ASP A 178 7.11 16.10 -23.70
C ASP A 178 7.24 17.57 -23.23
N ASN A 179 8.30 17.92 -22.49
CA ASN A 179 8.61 19.28 -22.01
C ASN A 179 7.44 19.96 -21.26
N THR A 180 6.52 19.17 -20.71
CA THR A 180 5.39 19.65 -19.91
C THR A 180 5.81 19.74 -18.45
N THR A 181 5.81 20.95 -17.88
CA THR A 181 6.09 21.11 -16.45
C THR A 181 4.85 20.76 -15.65
N LEU A 182 4.94 19.83 -14.70
CA LEU A 182 3.82 19.53 -13.80
C LEU A 182 3.66 20.69 -12.81
N SER A 183 2.55 21.42 -12.96
CA SER A 183 2.16 22.53 -12.11
C SER A 183 1.19 22.04 -11.03
N VAL A 184 1.66 21.82 -9.81
CA VAL A 184 0.84 21.30 -8.72
C VAL A 184 0.11 22.44 -8.00
N PRO A 185 -1.23 22.44 -7.94
CA PRO A 185 -1.98 23.44 -7.19
C PRO A 185 -1.80 23.19 -5.68
N VAL A 186 -1.56 24.26 -4.93
CA VAL A 186 -1.61 24.24 -3.47
C VAL A 186 -3.03 24.60 -3.05
N VAL A 187 -3.69 23.67 -2.37
CA VAL A 187 -5.11 23.78 -2.01
C VAL A 187 -5.26 23.99 -0.50
N GLN A 188 -6.16 24.88 -0.10
CA GLN A 188 -6.59 25.06 1.30
C GLN A 188 -8.06 24.71 1.48
N PRO A 189 -8.47 24.02 2.57
CA PRO A 189 -7.60 23.45 3.61
C PRO A 189 -6.66 22.38 3.04
N THR A 190 -5.52 22.13 3.68
CA THR A 190 -4.53 21.15 3.19
C THR A 190 -5.20 19.77 3.03
N PRO A 191 -5.13 19.14 1.85
CA PRO A 191 -5.68 17.80 1.67
C PRO A 191 -4.83 16.77 2.42
N VAL A 192 -5.47 15.71 2.91
CA VAL A 192 -4.78 14.55 3.53
C VAL A 192 -3.98 13.80 2.48
N LEU A 193 -4.52 13.71 1.27
CA LEU A 193 -3.87 13.10 0.12
C LEU A 193 -4.10 13.97 -1.12
N GLN A 194 -3.05 14.26 -1.87
CA GLN A 194 -3.15 14.90 -3.17
C GLN A 194 -2.35 14.13 -4.20
N PHE A 195 -3.02 13.72 -5.27
CA PHE A 195 -2.40 13.10 -6.43
C PHE A 195 -2.40 14.09 -7.58
N SER A 196 -1.31 14.17 -8.33
CA SER A 196 -1.13 15.14 -9.43
C SER A 196 -0.34 14.49 -10.54
N VAL A 197 -0.82 14.60 -11.78
CA VAL A 197 -0.21 13.96 -12.94
C VAL A 197 -0.28 14.86 -14.15
N ASN A 198 0.72 14.75 -15.03
CA ASN A 198 0.60 15.19 -16.41
C ASN A 198 0.18 13.98 -17.26
N VAL A 199 -0.97 14.06 -17.90
CA VAL A 199 -1.45 13.04 -18.83
C VAL A 199 -1.15 13.42 -20.27
N LYS A 200 -0.96 12.41 -21.13
CA LYS A 200 -0.78 12.61 -22.57
C LYS A 200 -2.09 12.99 -23.26
N ASP A 201 -2.01 13.75 -24.35
CA ASP A 201 -3.18 14.15 -25.17
C ASP A 201 -4.01 12.94 -25.64
N ALA A 202 -3.38 11.79 -25.90
CA ALA A 202 -4.07 10.56 -26.29
C ALA A 202 -5.06 10.06 -25.21
N ILE A 203 -4.77 10.29 -23.93
CA ILE A 203 -5.69 9.95 -22.83
C ILE A 203 -6.90 10.87 -22.86
N TRP A 204 -6.71 12.16 -23.12
CA TRP A 204 -7.83 13.08 -23.29
C TRP A 204 -8.72 12.72 -24.47
N GLN A 205 -8.17 12.15 -25.54
CA GLN A 205 -8.98 11.64 -26.66
C GLN A 205 -9.81 10.41 -26.27
N GLN A 206 -9.27 9.49 -25.47
CA GLN A 206 -10.02 8.33 -24.96
C GLN A 206 -11.10 8.76 -23.96
N VAL A 207 -10.74 9.65 -23.04
CA VAL A 207 -11.68 10.28 -22.10
C VAL A 207 -12.75 11.01 -22.90
N ALA A 208 -12.41 11.83 -23.90
CA ALA A 208 -13.37 12.50 -24.76
C ALA A 208 -14.28 11.51 -25.49
N ALA A 209 -13.78 10.38 -25.99
CA ALA A 209 -14.61 9.37 -26.64
C ALA A 209 -15.65 8.76 -25.68
N GLY A 210 -15.23 8.28 -24.51
CA GLY A 210 -16.15 7.71 -23.51
C GLY A 210 -17.06 8.75 -22.83
N PHE A 211 -16.51 9.92 -22.52
CA PHE A 211 -17.25 11.04 -21.94
C PHE A 211 -18.13 11.75 -22.96
N SER A 212 -17.85 11.73 -24.27
CA SER A 212 -18.72 12.34 -25.28
C SER A 212 -20.08 11.67 -25.29
N GLU A 213 -20.16 10.36 -25.12
CA GLU A 213 -21.43 9.63 -25.03
C GLU A 213 -22.23 10.04 -23.78
N LEU A 214 -21.55 10.31 -22.65
CA LEU A 214 -22.14 10.85 -21.43
C LEU A 214 -22.54 12.34 -21.56
N PHE A 215 -21.65 13.20 -22.06
CA PHE A 215 -21.84 14.64 -22.14
C PHE A 215 -22.88 15.03 -23.20
N THR A 216 -22.82 14.44 -24.40
CA THR A 216 -23.79 14.73 -25.47
C THR A 216 -25.19 14.20 -25.13
N ARG A 217 -25.30 13.01 -24.52
CA ARG A 217 -26.61 12.46 -24.11
C ARG A 217 -27.18 13.10 -22.84
N TYR A 218 -26.34 13.51 -21.87
CA TYR A 218 -26.82 13.83 -20.53
C TYR A 218 -26.46 15.22 -19.96
N SER A 219 -25.35 15.86 -20.34
CA SER A 219 -24.94 17.15 -19.73
C SER A 219 -25.18 18.39 -20.60
N GLY A 220 -25.25 18.22 -21.92
CA GLY A 220 -25.37 19.34 -22.87
C GLY A 220 -24.09 20.16 -23.07
N ALA A 221 -22.99 19.85 -22.39
CA ALA A 221 -21.72 20.54 -22.65
C ALA A 221 -21.06 20.07 -23.96
N SER A 222 -20.41 21.01 -24.63
CA SER A 222 -19.78 20.79 -25.93
C SER A 222 -18.57 19.86 -25.79
N PRO A 223 -18.41 18.84 -26.66
CA PRO A 223 -17.19 18.05 -26.75
C PRO A 223 -15.92 18.92 -26.92
N ALA A 224 -16.06 20.12 -27.51
CA ALA A 224 -14.98 21.09 -27.68
C ALA A 224 -14.42 21.65 -26.37
N MET A 225 -15.09 21.44 -25.23
CA MET A 225 -14.55 21.79 -23.92
C MET A 225 -13.34 20.92 -23.56
N VAL A 226 -13.34 19.65 -23.96
CA VAL A 226 -12.23 18.73 -23.66
C VAL A 226 -10.97 19.11 -24.44
N ASP A 227 -11.12 19.73 -25.62
CA ASP A 227 -9.99 20.25 -26.40
C ASP A 227 -9.24 21.38 -25.67
N ASP A 228 -9.93 22.09 -24.77
CA ASP A 228 -9.36 23.15 -23.94
C ASP A 228 -8.65 22.63 -22.69
N PHE A 229 -8.68 21.32 -22.40
CA PHE A 229 -7.96 20.76 -21.27
C PHE A 229 -6.45 20.75 -21.50
N GLY A 230 -5.72 21.13 -20.46
CA GLY A 230 -4.27 21.01 -20.35
C GLY A 230 -3.85 19.62 -19.86
N PRO A 231 -2.54 19.37 -19.77
CA PRO A 231 -2.01 18.07 -19.36
C PRO A 231 -2.19 17.78 -17.86
N GLY A 232 -2.26 18.81 -17.01
CA GLY A 232 -2.33 18.64 -15.55
C GLY A 232 -3.69 18.16 -15.05
N VAL A 233 -3.70 17.03 -14.35
CA VAL A 233 -4.86 16.53 -13.60
C VAL A 233 -4.46 16.32 -12.14
N HIS A 234 -5.29 16.82 -11.23
CA HIS A 234 -5.05 16.75 -9.80
C HIS A 234 -6.29 16.23 -9.08
N VAL A 235 -6.08 15.41 -8.06
CA VAL A 235 -7.13 14.91 -7.17
C VAL A 235 -6.71 15.21 -5.74
N ALA A 236 -7.44 16.09 -5.08
CA ALA A 236 -7.24 16.45 -3.68
C ALA A 236 -8.33 15.80 -2.81
N ILE A 237 -7.92 15.08 -1.77
CA ILE A 237 -8.80 14.35 -0.86
C ILE A 237 -8.66 14.94 0.52
N PHE A 238 -9.77 15.39 1.08
CA PHE A 238 -9.77 16.10 2.35
C PHE A 238 -10.25 15.23 3.49
N ASP A 239 -9.84 15.60 4.70
CA ASP A 239 -10.16 14.87 5.92
C ASP A 239 -11.65 14.91 6.23
N SER A 240 -12.26 13.73 6.35
CA SER A 240 -13.70 13.55 6.64
C SER A 240 -14.04 12.07 6.88
N ASP A 241 -15.08 11.79 7.63
CA ASP A 241 -15.62 10.44 7.75
C ASP A 241 -16.25 9.98 6.42
N PRO A 242 -15.90 8.78 5.90
CA PRO A 242 -16.45 8.29 4.65
C PRO A 242 -17.91 7.90 4.84
N ILE A 243 -18.73 8.13 3.82
CA ILE A 243 -20.13 7.64 3.82
C ILE A 243 -20.15 6.12 3.59
N LEU A 244 -19.20 5.59 2.81
CA LEU A 244 -19.02 4.14 2.59
C LEU A 244 -17.56 3.75 2.89
N ALA A 245 -17.37 2.94 3.92
CA ALA A 245 -16.09 2.37 4.30
C ALA A 245 -15.91 0.97 3.66
N MET A 246 -14.81 0.75 2.95
CA MET A 246 -14.38 -0.59 2.52
C MET A 246 -13.02 -0.92 3.15
N GLY A 247 -12.80 -2.17 3.57
CA GLY A 247 -11.61 -2.56 4.33
C GLY A 247 -11.64 -2.02 5.77
N SER A 248 -10.54 -1.44 6.25
CA SER A 248 -10.44 -0.85 7.60
C SER A 248 -11.28 0.42 7.80
N GLY A 249 -11.83 0.99 6.73
CA GLY A 249 -12.68 2.17 6.75
C GLY A 249 -11.96 3.52 6.84
N ASP A 250 -10.64 3.53 6.92
CA ASP A 250 -9.81 4.74 6.91
C ASP A 250 -9.08 4.93 5.55
N ILE A 251 -8.62 6.15 5.25
CA ILE A 251 -7.98 6.47 3.96
C ILE A 251 -6.67 5.71 3.72
N PHE A 252 -5.98 5.25 4.77
CA PHE A 252 -4.66 4.63 4.69
C PHE A 252 -4.72 3.11 4.65
N GLY A 253 -5.69 2.49 5.32
CA GLY A 253 -5.90 1.04 5.29
C GLY A 253 -6.59 0.55 4.02
N ALA A 254 -7.21 1.45 3.23
CA ALA A 254 -7.52 1.18 1.82
C ALA A 254 -6.28 0.93 0.95
N PHE A 255 -5.09 1.39 1.39
CA PHE A 255 -3.78 1.10 0.79
C PHE A 255 -2.97 0.07 1.61
N GLY A 256 -3.57 -0.51 2.66
CA GLY A 256 -2.96 -1.47 3.58
C GLY A 256 -2.90 -2.91 3.05
N GLY A 257 -1.95 -3.69 3.58
CA GLY A 257 -1.48 -4.95 3.00
C GLY A 257 -2.46 -6.14 2.92
N GLU A 258 -3.67 -6.07 3.49
CA GLU A 258 -4.67 -7.15 3.33
C GLU A 258 -5.32 -7.15 1.94
N ILE A 259 -5.40 -6.00 1.26
CA ILE A 259 -5.97 -5.88 -0.09
C ILE A 259 -4.96 -6.35 -1.16
N MET A 260 -3.66 -6.27 -0.88
CA MET A 260 -2.58 -6.54 -1.84
C MET A 260 -2.23 -8.03 -2.01
N GLN A 261 -2.81 -8.95 -1.23
CA GLN A 261 -2.42 -10.38 -1.24
C GLN A 261 -3.32 -11.30 -2.08
N GLY A 262 -4.42 -10.82 -2.67
CA GLY A 262 -5.52 -11.71 -3.06
C GLY A 262 -6.09 -11.72 -4.49
N ALA A 263 -5.89 -10.71 -5.35
CA ALA A 263 -6.62 -10.67 -6.64
C ALA A 263 -5.92 -9.83 -7.73
N ASP A 264 -6.28 -10.11 -8.99
CA ASP A 264 -5.81 -9.39 -10.18
C ASP A 264 -6.01 -7.86 -10.08
N ASN A 265 -4.97 -7.12 -10.50
CA ASN A 265 -4.76 -5.68 -10.26
C ASN A 265 -5.91 -4.75 -10.69
N GLU A 266 -6.71 -5.09 -11.70
CA GLU A 266 -7.79 -4.21 -12.20
C GLU A 266 -9.03 -4.20 -11.30
N MET A 267 -9.35 -5.31 -10.61
CA MET A 267 -10.49 -5.35 -9.68
C MET A 267 -10.20 -4.66 -8.34
N LEU A 268 -8.93 -4.37 -8.02
CA LEU A 268 -8.52 -3.80 -6.74
C LEU A 268 -8.68 -2.27 -6.65
N MET A 269 -8.58 -1.55 -7.77
CA MET A 269 -8.60 -0.08 -7.76
C MET A 269 -10.02 0.50 -7.68
N ILE A 270 -11.03 -0.20 -8.22
CA ILE A 270 -12.42 0.28 -8.27
C ILE A 270 -13.00 0.49 -6.86
N PRO A 271 -12.88 -0.47 -5.91
CA PRO A 271 -13.35 -0.27 -4.53
C PRO A 271 -12.66 0.88 -3.79
N VAL A 272 -11.34 1.02 -3.98
CA VAL A 272 -10.54 2.10 -3.37
C VAL A 272 -11.01 3.46 -3.89
N VAL A 273 -11.10 3.63 -5.21
CA VAL A 273 -11.58 4.88 -5.83
C VAL A 273 -13.01 5.21 -5.40
N LEU A 274 -13.92 4.23 -5.35
CA LEU A 274 -15.28 4.45 -4.87
C LEU A 274 -15.33 4.93 -3.41
N SER A 275 -14.51 4.36 -2.53
CA SER A 275 -14.42 4.79 -1.12
C SER A 275 -13.91 6.24 -0.99
N LEU A 276 -12.93 6.63 -1.83
CA LEU A 276 -12.38 7.98 -1.87
C LEU A 276 -13.41 9.01 -2.34
N LEU A 277 -14.26 8.65 -3.31
CA LEU A 277 -15.34 9.50 -3.82
C LEU A 277 -16.53 9.64 -2.85
N THR A 278 -16.52 8.96 -1.70
CA THR A 278 -17.52 9.16 -0.64
C THR A 278 -17.11 10.18 0.41
N ARG A 279 -15.91 10.77 0.29
CA ARG A 279 -15.40 11.86 1.12
C ARG A 279 -15.29 13.13 0.30
N PRO A 280 -15.24 14.33 0.92
CA PRO A 280 -14.98 15.56 0.18
C PRO A 280 -13.68 15.43 -0.63
N CYS A 281 -13.80 15.52 -1.95
CA CYS A 281 -12.69 15.52 -2.88
C CYS A 281 -12.89 16.56 -3.99
N SER A 282 -11.78 17.09 -4.47
CA SER A 282 -11.73 18.03 -5.58
C SER A 282 -10.86 17.46 -6.69
N ILE A 283 -11.42 17.40 -7.89
CA ILE A 283 -10.69 17.09 -9.12
C ILE A 283 -10.40 18.42 -9.80
N LEU A 284 -9.12 18.71 -10.06
CA LEU A 284 -8.69 19.92 -10.72
C LEU A 284 -8.07 19.55 -12.06
N VAL A 285 -8.66 20.03 -13.15
CA VAL A 285 -8.19 19.79 -14.51
C VAL A 285 -7.63 21.10 -15.04
N GLU A 286 -6.37 21.11 -15.47
CA GLU A 286 -5.76 22.29 -16.09
C GLU A 286 -6.52 22.68 -17.36
N THR A 287 -6.62 23.97 -17.63
CA THR A 287 -7.27 24.52 -18.83
C THR A 287 -6.30 25.41 -19.60
N LYS A 288 -6.32 25.30 -20.93
CA LYS A 288 -5.57 26.14 -21.85
C LYS A 288 -6.16 27.55 -21.89
N SER A 289 -7.49 27.68 -21.81
CA SER A 289 -8.18 28.97 -21.80
C SER A 289 -9.34 28.98 -20.80
N PRO A 290 -9.10 29.42 -19.56
CA PRO A 290 -10.11 29.48 -18.50
C PRO A 290 -11.39 30.20 -18.91
N GLN A 291 -11.26 31.28 -19.72
CA GLN A 291 -12.39 32.05 -20.22
C GLN A 291 -13.23 31.26 -21.23
N LYS A 292 -12.61 30.49 -22.12
CA LYS A 292 -13.34 29.62 -23.06
C LYS A 292 -14.04 28.48 -22.32
N THR A 293 -13.34 27.82 -21.40
CA THR A 293 -13.94 26.79 -20.54
C THR A 293 -15.17 27.34 -19.81
N SER A 294 -15.07 28.52 -19.20
CA SER A 294 -16.20 29.17 -18.53
C SER A 294 -17.37 29.46 -19.49
N GLN A 295 -17.09 29.90 -20.72
CA GLN A 295 -18.13 30.12 -21.74
C GLN A 295 -18.84 28.82 -22.13
N TYR A 296 -18.12 27.70 -22.26
CA TYR A 296 -18.74 26.40 -22.53
C TYR A 296 -19.66 25.97 -21.40
N LEU A 297 -19.28 26.18 -20.15
CA LEU A 297 -20.12 25.87 -18.98
C LEU A 297 -21.39 26.74 -18.94
N ARG A 298 -21.28 28.05 -19.21
CA ARG A 298 -22.46 28.94 -19.33
C ARG A 298 -23.42 28.47 -20.42
N GLN A 299 -22.90 28.12 -21.59
CA GLN A 299 -23.71 27.61 -22.71
C GLN A 299 -24.38 26.27 -22.36
N ALA A 300 -23.66 25.37 -21.66
CA ALA A 300 -24.21 24.10 -21.20
C ALA A 300 -25.36 24.29 -20.21
N ALA A 301 -25.23 25.23 -19.26
CA ALA A 301 -26.29 25.56 -18.30
C ALA A 301 -27.56 26.08 -18.99
N LEU A 302 -27.41 26.95 -19.99
CA LEU A 302 -28.54 27.45 -20.80
C LEU A 302 -29.21 26.32 -21.60
N ALA A 303 -28.43 25.40 -22.16
CA ALA A 303 -28.96 24.25 -22.91
C ALA A 303 -29.64 23.19 -22.02
N GLY A 304 -29.15 23.01 -20.78
CA GLY A 304 -29.73 22.11 -19.78
C GLY A 304 -31.16 22.49 -19.40
N ILE A 305 -31.43 23.80 -19.21
CA ILE A 305 -32.76 24.35 -18.90
C ILE A 305 -33.79 23.98 -19.98
N ALA A 306 -33.37 23.94 -21.25
CA ALA A 306 -34.27 23.57 -22.36
C ALA A 306 -34.61 22.06 -22.39
N ARG A 307 -33.72 21.19 -21.88
CA ARG A 307 -33.87 19.72 -21.91
C ARG A 307 -34.58 19.14 -20.69
N GLU A 308 -34.58 19.83 -19.56
CA GLU A 308 -35.25 19.38 -18.32
C GLU A 308 -36.77 19.19 -18.47
N ARG A 309 -37.38 19.83 -19.47
CA ARG A 309 -38.81 19.69 -19.78
C ARG A 309 -39.21 18.36 -20.46
N SER A 310 -38.27 17.50 -20.88
CA SER A 310 -38.59 16.43 -21.85
C SER A 310 -38.30 14.95 -21.46
N ARG A 311 -37.87 14.60 -20.23
CA ARG A 311 -37.55 13.17 -19.95
C ARG A 311 -38.02 12.65 -18.59
N ARG A 312 -38.92 11.65 -18.65
CA ARG A 312 -39.10 10.58 -17.65
C ARG A 312 -38.15 9.43 -18.03
N SER A 313 -36.93 9.42 -17.51
CA SER A 313 -36.04 8.25 -17.59
C SER A 313 -35.51 7.91 -16.21
N ASP A 314 -35.21 6.63 -15.98
CA ASP A 314 -34.61 6.13 -14.74
C ASP A 314 -33.23 6.74 -14.46
N PHE A 315 -32.64 7.47 -15.41
CA PHE A 315 -31.43 8.25 -15.20
C PHE A 315 -31.72 9.71 -15.58
N GLY A 316 -31.68 10.62 -14.61
CA GLY A 316 -31.93 12.04 -14.79
C GLY A 316 -30.66 12.85 -14.56
N VAL A 317 -30.33 13.77 -15.47
CA VAL A 317 -29.16 14.65 -15.32
C VAL A 317 -29.61 16.09 -15.47
N SER A 318 -29.11 16.95 -14.58
CA SER A 318 -29.37 18.39 -14.60
C SER A 318 -28.04 19.13 -14.44
N PHE A 319 -27.88 20.23 -15.17
CA PHE A 319 -26.71 21.09 -15.08
C PHE A 319 -27.20 22.54 -15.05
N TYR A 320 -26.93 23.25 -13.96
CA TYR A 320 -27.47 24.59 -13.73
C TYR A 320 -26.47 25.48 -13.00
N GLN A 321 -26.59 26.79 -13.22
CA GLN A 321 -25.76 27.81 -12.60
C GLN A 321 -26.24 28.12 -11.17
N VAL A 322 -25.31 28.50 -10.29
CA VAL A 322 -25.59 28.90 -8.90
C VAL A 322 -25.75 30.42 -8.83
N GLY A 323 -27.00 30.88 -8.77
CA GLY A 323 -27.29 32.31 -8.82
C GLY A 323 -26.71 32.95 -10.09
N ASP A 324 -26.10 34.13 -9.94
CA ASP A 324 -25.44 34.85 -11.03
C ASP A 324 -23.91 34.63 -11.07
N ARG A 325 -23.40 33.63 -10.33
CA ARG A 325 -21.95 33.35 -10.22
C ARG A 325 -21.49 32.38 -11.30
N ASP A 326 -20.21 32.40 -11.65
CA ASP A 326 -19.57 31.39 -12.51
C ASP A 326 -19.29 30.09 -11.75
N GLU A 327 -20.34 29.58 -11.13
CA GLU A 327 -20.39 28.34 -10.36
C GLU A 327 -21.57 27.54 -10.89
N TRP A 328 -21.39 26.24 -11.10
CA TRP A 328 -22.40 25.35 -11.64
C TRP A 328 -22.55 24.10 -10.79
N VAL A 329 -23.73 23.48 -10.86
CA VAL A 329 -24.01 22.19 -10.24
C VAL A 329 -24.38 21.20 -11.33
N TRP A 330 -23.62 20.11 -11.38
CA TRP A 330 -23.96 18.92 -12.14
C TRP A 330 -24.62 17.90 -11.21
N ALA A 331 -25.93 17.68 -11.36
CA ALA A 331 -26.66 16.69 -10.58
C ALA A 331 -27.01 15.45 -11.41
N LEU A 332 -26.75 14.28 -10.84
CA LEU A 332 -27.12 12.98 -11.38
C LEU A 332 -28.17 12.34 -10.47
N ASN A 333 -29.26 11.87 -11.05
CA ASN A 333 -30.32 11.13 -10.38
C ASN A 333 -30.39 9.73 -10.97
N VAL A 334 -30.15 8.72 -10.13
CA VAL A 334 -30.14 7.31 -10.51
C VAL A 334 -31.38 6.64 -9.89
N ALA A 335 -32.29 6.24 -10.76
CA ALA A 335 -33.56 5.56 -10.49
C ALA A 335 -34.47 6.27 -9.47
N GLY A 336 -34.27 7.57 -9.22
CA GLY A 336 -34.98 8.30 -8.15
C GLY A 336 -34.52 7.95 -6.74
N VAL A 337 -33.52 7.07 -6.59
CA VAL A 337 -33.05 6.56 -5.29
C VAL A 337 -31.76 7.27 -4.85
N VAL A 338 -30.86 7.55 -5.79
CA VAL A 338 -29.56 8.16 -5.50
C VAL A 338 -29.45 9.49 -6.26
N LYS A 339 -29.20 10.58 -5.53
CA LYS A 339 -28.96 11.91 -6.11
C LYS A 339 -27.55 12.40 -5.77
N LEU A 340 -26.66 12.34 -6.76
CA LEU A 340 -25.30 12.86 -6.67
C LEU A 340 -25.26 14.30 -7.18
N ARG A 341 -24.44 15.15 -6.57
CA ARG A 341 -24.29 16.54 -6.98
C ARG A 341 -22.82 16.92 -6.96
N TYR A 342 -22.36 17.44 -8.09
CA TYR A 342 -21.00 17.90 -8.25
C TYR A 342 -21.01 19.41 -8.48
N GLY A 343 -20.19 20.15 -7.74
CA GLY A 343 -19.95 21.56 -8.02
C GLY A 343 -18.87 21.69 -9.05
N VAL A 344 -19.05 22.60 -9.99
CA VAL A 344 -18.12 22.85 -11.09
C VAL A 344 -17.87 24.34 -11.13
N GLU A 345 -16.62 24.76 -11.16
CA GLU A 345 -16.23 26.17 -11.36
C GLU A 345 -14.89 26.24 -12.10
N VAL A 346 -14.58 27.42 -12.62
CA VAL A 346 -13.23 27.71 -13.14
C VAL A 346 -12.51 28.61 -12.15
N ALA A 347 -11.46 28.09 -11.52
CA ALA A 347 -10.64 28.78 -10.53
C ALA A 347 -9.20 28.92 -11.04
N GLY A 348 -8.78 30.16 -11.33
CA GLY A 348 -7.48 30.42 -11.93
C GLY A 348 -7.35 29.76 -13.30
N LYS A 349 -6.40 28.82 -13.44
CA LYS A 349 -6.21 28.04 -14.67
C LYS A 349 -6.87 26.66 -14.65
N TYR A 350 -7.66 26.33 -13.62
CA TYR A 350 -8.21 25.00 -13.41
C TYR A 350 -9.73 24.98 -13.50
N LEU A 351 -10.27 23.95 -14.14
CA LEU A 351 -11.63 23.49 -13.95
C LEU A 351 -11.66 22.65 -12.66
N VAL A 352 -12.40 23.10 -11.65
CA VAL A 352 -12.51 22.44 -10.35
C VAL A 352 -13.86 21.74 -10.25
N ILE A 353 -13.83 20.43 -9.96
CA ILE A 353 -15.00 19.57 -9.82
C ILE A 353 -15.02 19.00 -8.40
N ARG A 354 -16.07 19.29 -7.63
CA ARG A 354 -16.23 18.89 -6.22
C ARG A 354 -17.38 17.91 -6.07
N ASN A 355 -17.19 16.77 -5.40
CA ASN A 355 -18.24 15.76 -5.20
C ASN A 355 -19.22 16.08 -4.05
N ILE A 356 -18.89 17.00 -3.15
CA ILE A 356 -19.77 17.48 -2.07
C ILE A 356 -19.70 19.01 -2.01
N PRO A 357 -20.27 19.70 -3.02
CA PRO A 357 -19.94 21.11 -3.33
C PRO A 357 -20.33 22.15 -2.29
N TRP A 358 -21.10 21.77 -1.27
CA TRP A 358 -21.54 22.70 -0.22
C TRP A 358 -20.98 22.36 1.17
N SER A 359 -20.15 21.32 1.26
CA SER A 359 -19.55 20.90 2.54
C SER A 359 -18.25 21.62 2.85
N ARG A 360 -17.53 22.11 1.84
CA ARG A 360 -16.27 22.84 1.98
C ARG A 360 -16.06 23.82 0.84
N GLU A 361 -15.43 24.95 1.17
CA GLU A 361 -14.88 25.91 0.22
C GLU A 361 -13.37 25.70 0.11
N ASP A 362 -12.95 24.60 -0.53
CA ASP A 362 -11.54 24.45 -0.86
C ASP A 362 -11.13 25.45 -1.95
N ARG A 363 -9.95 26.04 -1.82
CA ARG A 363 -9.46 27.10 -2.70
C ARG A 363 -8.03 26.83 -3.11
N ILE A 364 -7.74 27.08 -4.38
CA ILE A 364 -6.38 27.10 -4.91
C ILE A 364 -5.74 28.42 -4.47
N ILE A 365 -4.71 28.34 -3.62
CA ILE A 365 -4.02 29.53 -3.10
C ILE A 365 -2.77 29.88 -3.90
N SER A 366 -2.11 28.88 -4.48
CA SER A 366 -0.94 29.06 -5.33
C SER A 366 -0.75 27.82 -6.20
N VAL A 367 0.23 27.90 -7.11
CA VAL A 367 0.62 26.80 -7.99
C VAL A 367 2.14 26.70 -7.94
N ALA A 368 2.66 25.51 -7.66
CA ALA A 368 4.09 25.26 -7.57
C ALA A 368 4.52 24.27 -8.66
N PRO A 369 5.55 24.59 -9.47
CA PRO A 369 6.16 23.58 -10.32
C PRO A 369 6.89 22.56 -9.45
N VAL A 370 6.93 21.31 -9.92
CA VAL A 370 7.71 20.26 -9.29
C VAL A 370 8.91 19.87 -10.15
N GLU A 371 9.92 19.28 -9.52
CA GLU A 371 11.19 18.93 -10.16
C GLU A 371 11.04 17.85 -11.24
N LEU A 372 10.30 16.80 -10.93
CA LEU A 372 9.95 15.71 -11.85
C LEU A 372 8.52 15.90 -12.37
N ASN A 373 8.34 15.71 -13.69
CA ASN A 373 7.18 16.22 -14.41
C ASN A 373 6.03 15.23 -14.64
N ALA A 374 6.18 13.95 -14.28
CA ALA A 374 5.17 12.95 -14.65
C ALA A 374 4.05 12.85 -13.60
N ALA A 375 4.41 12.58 -12.34
CA ALA A 375 3.44 12.38 -11.28
C ALA A 375 3.98 12.74 -9.89
N VAL A 376 3.08 13.23 -9.04
CA VAL A 376 3.31 13.57 -7.64
C VAL A 376 2.20 12.98 -6.79
N LEU A 377 2.58 12.32 -5.69
CA LEU A 377 1.70 11.92 -4.60
C LEU A 377 2.16 12.62 -3.33
N GLN A 378 1.30 13.45 -2.76
CA GLN A 378 1.49 14.11 -1.48
C GLN A 378 0.56 13.49 -0.44
N VAL A 379 1.12 13.18 0.73
CA VAL A 379 0.40 12.70 1.90
C VAL A 379 0.73 13.62 3.06
N ASN A 380 -0.29 14.19 3.70
CA ASN A 380 -0.15 15.13 4.80
C ASN A 380 -0.84 14.57 6.05
N PRO A 381 -0.17 13.71 6.83
CA PRO A 381 -0.77 13.16 8.04
C PRO A 381 -1.22 14.21 9.05
N SER A 382 -0.59 15.40 9.09
CA SER A 382 -0.99 16.51 9.96
C SER A 382 -2.34 17.12 9.60
N ALA A 383 -2.78 16.98 8.35
CA ALA A 383 -4.10 17.41 7.90
C ALA A 383 -5.22 16.44 8.31
N CYS A 384 -4.88 15.24 8.79
CA CYS A 384 -5.84 14.24 9.24
C CYS A 384 -6.17 14.45 10.72
N GLN A 385 -7.37 14.92 11.03
CA GLN A 385 -7.84 15.23 12.38
C GLN A 385 -9.14 14.47 12.71
N GLN A 386 -10.12 14.52 11.81
CA GLN A 386 -11.43 13.88 11.94
C GLN A 386 -11.31 12.35 11.86
N GLN A 387 -10.47 11.82 10.98
CA GLN A 387 -10.30 10.36 10.84
C GLN A 387 -9.35 9.73 11.86
N LEU A 388 -8.69 10.51 12.73
CA LEU A 388 -7.75 9.96 13.72
C LEU A 388 -8.36 8.85 14.60
N PRO A 389 -9.61 8.97 15.10
CA PRO A 389 -10.24 7.87 15.85
C PRO A 389 -10.43 6.60 15.01
N GLY A 390 -10.79 6.73 13.72
CA GLY A 390 -10.94 5.60 12.81
C GLY A 390 -9.61 4.92 12.50
N LEU A 391 -8.57 5.71 12.22
CA LEU A 391 -7.20 5.23 12.04
C LEU A 391 -6.67 4.53 13.29
N PHE A 392 -6.95 5.08 14.47
CA PHE A 392 -6.60 4.49 15.74
C PHE A 392 -7.30 3.14 15.94
N ALA A 393 -8.60 3.05 15.62
CA ALA A 393 -9.35 1.81 15.72
C ALA A 393 -8.77 0.73 14.79
N ALA A 394 -8.44 1.06 13.55
CA ALA A 394 -7.83 0.15 12.59
C ALA A 394 -6.44 -0.33 13.05
N ALA A 395 -5.59 0.60 13.52
CA ALA A 395 -4.27 0.27 14.07
C ALA A 395 -4.39 -0.60 15.33
N SER A 396 -5.32 -0.26 16.23
CA SER A 396 -5.59 -1.01 17.47
C SER A 396 -6.13 -2.40 17.18
N ASP A 397 -6.94 -2.58 16.14
CA ASP A 397 -7.41 -3.90 15.71
C ASP A 397 -6.24 -4.78 15.25
N ALA A 398 -5.37 -4.24 14.39
CA ALA A 398 -4.16 -4.95 13.94
C ALA A 398 -3.23 -5.29 15.11
N ASN A 399 -3.07 -4.36 16.05
CA ASN A 399 -2.27 -4.58 17.26
C ASN A 399 -2.89 -5.66 18.17
N ARG A 400 -4.20 -5.60 18.41
CA ARG A 400 -4.95 -6.61 19.16
C ARG A 400 -4.78 -8.00 18.54
N ARG A 401 -4.94 -8.13 17.21
CA ARG A 401 -4.73 -9.40 16.50
C ARG A 401 -3.30 -9.93 16.67
N ALA A 402 -2.31 -9.05 16.59
CA ALA A 402 -0.90 -9.42 16.81
C ALA A 402 -0.65 -9.90 18.26
N VAL A 403 -1.20 -9.19 19.26
CA VAL A 403 -1.10 -9.56 20.68
C VAL A 403 -1.77 -10.90 20.94
N MET A 404 -2.99 -11.12 20.45
CA MET A 404 -3.68 -12.40 20.63
C MET A 404 -2.91 -13.57 20.01
N GLY A 405 -2.33 -13.35 18.83
CA GLY A 405 -1.41 -14.32 18.22
C GLY A 405 -0.16 -14.56 19.07
N GLY A 406 0.36 -13.51 19.72
CA GLY A 406 1.50 -13.58 20.64
C GLY A 406 1.19 -14.35 21.93
N LEU A 407 0.09 -14.03 22.60
CA LEU A 407 -0.41 -14.73 23.79
C LEU A 407 -0.64 -16.22 23.48
N GLY A 408 -1.26 -16.52 22.34
CA GLY A 408 -1.50 -17.90 21.89
C GLY A 408 -0.21 -18.71 21.68
N ARG A 409 0.88 -18.07 21.25
CA ARG A 409 2.19 -18.73 21.11
C ARG A 409 2.86 -19.05 22.44
N LEU A 410 2.61 -18.25 23.49
CA LEU A 410 3.18 -18.47 24.83
C LEU A 410 2.32 -19.38 25.71
N TYR A 411 1.02 -19.48 25.42
CA TYR A 411 0.10 -20.31 26.20
C TYR A 411 0.57 -21.75 26.42
N PRO A 412 1.06 -22.49 25.38
CA PRO A 412 1.64 -23.82 25.55
C PRO A 412 2.83 -23.87 26.52
N PHE A 413 3.66 -22.84 26.53
CA PHE A 413 4.83 -22.77 27.40
C PHE A 413 4.43 -22.57 28.86
N MET A 414 3.43 -21.71 29.11
CA MET A 414 2.91 -21.52 30.46
C MET A 414 2.24 -22.78 31.00
N LEU A 415 1.43 -23.47 30.19
CA LEU A 415 0.79 -24.72 30.59
C LEU A 415 1.79 -25.88 30.80
N SER A 416 2.87 -25.91 30.04
CA SER A 416 3.92 -26.94 30.15
C SER A 416 4.99 -26.65 31.22
N GLY A 417 4.74 -25.67 32.11
CA GLY A 417 5.51 -25.45 33.33
C GLY A 417 6.50 -24.28 33.31
N ALA A 418 6.39 -23.33 32.36
CA ALA A 418 7.15 -22.08 32.47
C ALA A 418 6.77 -21.31 33.74
N LYS A 419 7.78 -20.80 34.46
CA LYS A 419 7.57 -20.17 35.78
C LYS A 419 7.04 -18.74 35.68
N SER A 420 7.30 -18.08 34.55
CA SER A 420 6.90 -16.70 34.30
C SER A 420 6.73 -16.45 32.80
N VAL A 421 6.05 -15.37 32.43
CA VAL A 421 5.90 -14.95 31.03
C VAL A 421 7.26 -14.64 30.38
N PRO A 422 8.21 -13.93 31.02
CA PRO A 422 9.57 -13.78 30.51
C PRO A 422 10.29 -15.10 30.26
N ASP A 423 10.12 -16.09 31.15
CA ASP A 423 10.73 -17.42 30.95
C ASP A 423 10.12 -18.12 29.73
N ALA A 424 8.80 -18.05 29.55
CA ALA A 424 8.12 -18.58 28.37
C ALA A 424 8.59 -17.87 27.08
N GLN A 425 8.78 -16.56 27.13
CA GLN A 425 9.33 -15.77 26.01
C GLN A 425 10.76 -16.18 25.66
N ALA A 426 11.62 -16.35 26.67
CA ALA A 426 13.00 -16.80 26.48
C ALA A 426 13.05 -18.22 25.90
N GLU A 427 12.17 -19.11 26.37
CA GLU A 427 12.09 -20.48 25.85
C GLU A 427 11.53 -20.52 24.42
N HIS A 428 10.53 -19.70 24.12
CA HIS A 428 10.04 -19.52 22.76
C HIS A 428 11.16 -18.99 21.83
N LEU A 429 11.94 -18.00 22.25
CA LEU A 429 13.11 -17.53 21.50
C LEU A 429 14.12 -18.67 21.29
N ARG A 430 14.41 -19.47 22.32
CA ARG A 430 15.38 -20.56 22.25
C ARG A 430 14.96 -21.65 21.27
N LEU A 431 13.67 -21.98 21.21
CA LEU A 431 13.15 -23.04 20.35
C LEU A 431 12.85 -22.55 18.93
N TYR A 432 12.22 -21.38 18.78
CA TYR A 432 11.71 -20.88 17.50
C TYR A 432 12.53 -19.76 16.89
N GLY A 433 13.41 -19.10 17.66
CA GLY A 433 14.29 -18.06 17.14
C GLY A 433 13.73 -16.64 17.13
N PHE A 434 12.57 -16.42 17.74
CA PHE A 434 11.98 -15.08 17.85
C PHE A 434 11.16 -14.92 19.13
N TYR A 435 10.98 -13.68 19.57
CA TYR A 435 9.98 -13.33 20.58
C TYR A 435 8.62 -13.13 19.92
N PRO A 436 7.53 -13.70 20.46
CA PRO A 436 6.19 -13.33 20.03
C PRO A 436 6.02 -11.81 20.13
N ARG A 437 5.36 -11.21 19.13
CA ARG A 437 5.24 -9.76 19.03
C ARG A 437 4.48 -9.20 20.23
N ALA A 438 5.16 -8.43 21.07
CA ALA A 438 4.61 -7.62 22.14
C ALA A 438 4.79 -6.13 21.82
N PHE A 439 3.97 -5.27 22.42
CA PHE A 439 4.12 -3.82 22.34
C PHE A 439 4.89 -3.32 23.56
N PRO A 440 5.73 -2.27 23.43
CA PRO A 440 6.60 -1.81 24.51
C PRO A 440 5.88 -1.51 25.83
N ASP A 441 4.65 -0.97 25.74
CA ASP A 441 3.87 -0.54 26.90
C ASP A 441 2.86 -1.60 27.39
N ASP A 442 2.65 -2.68 26.62
CA ASP A 442 1.67 -3.73 26.95
C ASP A 442 2.33 -4.83 27.80
N GLN A 443 1.82 -5.02 29.02
CA GLN A 443 2.29 -6.06 29.92
C GLN A 443 1.49 -7.35 29.76
N TRP A 444 2.20 -8.47 29.69
CA TRP A 444 1.61 -9.80 29.58
C TRP A 444 1.72 -10.56 30.90
N LEU A 445 0.59 -11.06 31.37
CA LEU A 445 0.44 -11.67 32.67
C LEU A 445 -0.11 -13.09 32.53
N TRP A 446 0.28 -13.94 33.47
CA TRP A 446 -0.31 -15.26 33.66
C TRP A 446 -1.16 -15.25 34.93
N LYS A 447 -2.48 -15.34 34.78
CA LYS A 447 -3.45 -15.29 35.89
C LYS A 447 -4.50 -16.37 35.68
N ASP A 448 -4.79 -17.15 36.72
CA ASP A 448 -5.84 -18.19 36.71
C ASP A 448 -5.73 -19.14 35.50
N GLN A 449 -4.50 -19.54 35.17
CA GLN A 449 -4.15 -20.37 34.02
C GLN A 449 -4.47 -19.75 32.65
N ARG A 450 -4.46 -18.42 32.55
CA ARG A 450 -4.73 -17.68 31.32
C ARG A 450 -3.66 -16.64 31.05
N MET A 451 -3.34 -16.50 29.77
CA MET A 451 -2.55 -15.38 29.26
C MET A 451 -3.44 -14.15 29.11
N VAL A 452 -3.01 -13.04 29.70
CA VAL A 452 -3.74 -11.77 29.68
C VAL A 452 -2.79 -10.66 29.26
N SER A 453 -3.18 -9.87 28.27
CA SER A 453 -2.58 -8.56 27.98
C SER A 453 -3.31 -7.49 28.80
N GLU A 454 -2.56 -6.56 29.39
CA GLU A 454 -3.16 -5.44 30.10
C GLU A 454 -3.96 -4.54 29.16
N ASP A 455 -3.47 -4.28 27.95
CA ASP A 455 -4.15 -3.36 27.02
C ASP A 455 -5.26 -4.04 26.22
N TYR A 456 -5.05 -5.30 25.84
CA TYR A 456 -5.90 -6.00 24.87
C TYR A 456 -6.71 -7.16 25.47
N GLY A 457 -6.52 -7.48 26.75
CA GLY A 457 -7.29 -8.49 27.47
C GLY A 457 -6.86 -9.92 27.16
N GLU A 458 -7.81 -10.86 27.21
CA GLU A 458 -7.57 -12.30 27.01
C GLU A 458 -8.32 -12.82 25.77
N PRO A 459 -7.93 -13.95 25.17
CA PRO A 459 -8.51 -14.45 23.92
C PRO A 459 -10.05 -14.56 23.89
N LEU A 460 -10.67 -14.89 25.03
CA LEU A 460 -12.13 -15.02 25.17
C LEU A 460 -12.83 -13.71 25.57
N ARG A 461 -12.08 -12.71 26.03
CA ARG A 461 -12.57 -11.40 26.49
C ARG A 461 -11.60 -10.33 26.05
N GLN A 462 -11.60 -10.10 24.75
CA GLN A 462 -10.70 -9.16 24.12
C GLN A 462 -11.20 -7.74 24.31
N ARG A 463 -10.27 -6.82 24.47
CA ARG A 463 -10.50 -5.38 24.51
C ARG A 463 -9.43 -4.69 23.67
N GLN A 464 -9.53 -3.38 23.60
CA GLN A 464 -8.48 -2.53 23.07
C GLN A 464 -8.51 -1.19 23.82
N PRO A 465 -7.39 -0.46 23.85
CA PRO A 465 -7.38 0.89 24.38
C PRO A 465 -8.38 1.80 23.65
N GLY A 466 -8.90 2.81 24.36
CA GLY A 466 -9.72 3.86 23.75
C GLY A 466 -8.84 4.90 23.04
N PHE A 467 -9.38 5.58 22.04
CA PHE A 467 -8.69 6.68 21.39
C PHE A 467 -8.53 7.86 22.36
N ASP A 468 -7.29 8.30 22.58
CA ASP A 468 -6.95 9.51 23.33
C ASP A 468 -6.35 10.55 22.36
N PRO A 469 -7.03 11.69 22.11
CA PRO A 469 -6.51 12.75 21.25
C PRO A 469 -5.16 13.34 21.70
N GLN A 470 -4.79 13.20 22.96
CA GLN A 470 -3.54 13.72 23.51
C GLN A 470 -2.35 12.76 23.30
N GLN A 471 -2.62 11.50 22.95
CA GLN A 471 -1.59 10.50 22.75
C GLN A 471 -1.38 10.23 21.25
N PRO A 472 -0.23 10.63 20.69
CA PRO A 472 0.11 10.29 19.31
C PRO A 472 0.25 8.77 19.17
N PHE A 473 -0.20 8.23 18.03
CA PHE A 473 -0.07 6.81 17.73
C PHE A 473 0.50 6.60 16.32
N GLY A 474 1.30 5.53 16.18
CA GLY A 474 1.86 5.12 14.90
C GLY A 474 2.89 6.09 14.31
N LEU A 475 3.53 5.66 13.23
CA LEU A 475 4.58 6.43 12.55
C LEU A 475 4.09 7.75 11.94
N MET A 476 2.80 7.81 11.58
CA MET A 476 2.19 8.99 10.97
C MET A 476 2.10 10.19 11.92
N SER A 477 2.20 9.96 13.23
CA SER A 477 2.28 11.05 14.21
C SER A 477 3.62 11.79 14.18
N HIS A 478 4.68 11.15 13.65
CA HIS A 478 6.04 11.70 13.56
C HIS A 478 6.38 12.27 12.17
N ILE A 479 5.50 12.08 11.19
CA ILE A 479 5.68 12.54 9.81
C ILE A 479 4.73 13.71 9.59
N ASP A 480 5.28 14.88 9.24
CA ASP A 480 4.46 16.02 8.89
C ASP A 480 3.90 15.90 7.48
N SER A 481 4.78 15.56 6.53
CA SER A 481 4.45 15.38 5.13
C SER A 481 5.34 14.31 4.48
N LEU A 482 4.77 13.64 3.48
CA LEU A 482 5.45 12.70 2.61
C LEU A 482 5.10 13.07 1.16
N GLN A 483 6.10 13.25 0.32
CA GLN A 483 5.92 13.55 -1.09
C GLN A 483 6.72 12.56 -1.93
N LEU A 484 6.03 11.78 -2.74
CA LEU A 484 6.61 11.01 -3.84
C LEU A 484 6.49 11.85 -5.12
N ASN A 485 7.60 12.05 -5.82
CA ASN A 485 7.64 12.67 -7.14
C ASN A 485 8.31 11.71 -8.13
N MET A 486 7.87 11.66 -9.39
CA MET A 486 8.44 10.75 -10.38
C MET A 486 8.39 11.27 -11.81
N GLN A 487 9.28 10.76 -12.65
CA GLN A 487 9.39 11.06 -14.08
C GLN A 487 9.98 9.90 -14.86
N PHE A 488 9.42 9.65 -16.04
CA PHE A 488 10.03 8.83 -17.07
C PHE A 488 11.04 9.65 -17.88
N GLU A 489 12.27 9.15 -17.95
CA GLU A 489 13.39 9.59 -18.75
C GLU A 489 13.63 8.59 -19.90
N GLU A 490 14.39 9.00 -20.91
CA GLU A 490 14.74 8.16 -22.08
C GLU A 490 15.28 6.77 -21.68
N ASP A 491 16.16 6.76 -20.67
CA ASP A 491 16.81 5.55 -20.17
C ASP A 491 16.05 4.91 -18.99
N GLY A 492 15.12 5.61 -18.33
CA GLY A 492 14.39 5.00 -17.23
C GLY A 492 13.47 5.80 -16.34
N LEU A 493 13.15 5.27 -15.16
CA LEU A 493 12.23 5.90 -14.22
C LEU A 493 13.01 6.48 -13.05
N ARG A 494 12.88 7.79 -12.85
CA ARG A 494 13.33 8.49 -11.65
C ARG A 494 12.17 8.69 -10.69
N SER A 495 12.42 8.46 -9.41
CA SER A 495 11.54 8.91 -8.34
C SER A 495 12.31 9.51 -7.19
N THR A 496 11.69 10.45 -6.48
CA THR A 496 12.17 11.00 -5.22
C THR A 496 11.07 10.90 -4.19
N VAL A 497 11.42 10.49 -2.98
CA VAL A 497 10.53 10.50 -1.83
C VAL A 497 11.13 11.46 -0.80
N ARG A 498 10.43 12.56 -0.53
CA ARG A 498 10.79 13.53 0.51
C ARG A 498 9.86 13.34 1.69
N TRP A 499 10.39 13.37 2.90
CA TRP A 499 9.57 13.44 4.11
C TRP A 499 10.15 14.43 5.11
N GLY A 500 9.24 15.18 5.72
CA GLY A 500 9.55 16.04 6.87
C GLY A 500 9.15 15.34 8.16
N LEU A 501 10.08 15.31 9.11
CA LEU A 501 9.79 14.88 10.48
C LEU A 501 9.20 16.04 11.28
N ARG A 502 8.44 15.72 12.33
CA ARG A 502 7.87 16.70 13.27
C ARG A 502 8.77 16.98 14.46
#